data_AF-A0A941GFM8-F1
#
_entry.id   AF-A0A941GFM8-F1
#
_cell.length_a   1.000
_cell.length_b   1.000
_cell.length_c   1.000
_cell.angle_alpha   90.00
_cell.angle_beta   90.00
_cell.angle_gamma   90.00
#
_symmetry.space_group_name_H-M   'P 1'
#
loop_
_entity.id
_entity.type
_entity.pdbx_description
1 polymer ?
#
loop_
_entity_poly.entity_id
_entity_poly.type
_entity_poly.pdbx_seq_one_letter_code
_entity_poly.pdbx_strand_id
1 'polypeptide(L)'
;MPEVRPVLRIAFSDDFPKRSEKEREIWCASWIATTLMPVLNEAQRGFTGRWAIGMDFARHRHFSVIKPARITADLRRDVPFILELANAPTRQQEQILWALLGELKRWTFAGDATGPGQTLMEYTGDKFGRAVFDEKTGNYIGGPVHEVTLSRAWYG
;
A
#
# COMPACT_ATOMS: atom_id res chain seq x y z
N MET A 1 -0.50 2.17 -28.61
CA MET A 1 -1.73 1.96 -27.82
C MET A 1 -1.34 2.06 -26.35
N PRO A 2 -2.10 2.77 -25.50
CA PRO A 2 -1.83 2.75 -24.07
C PRO A 2 -1.95 1.31 -23.56
N GLU A 3 -0.93 0.85 -22.86
CA GLU A 3 -0.92 -0.47 -22.23
C GLU A 3 -2.01 -0.50 -21.13
N VAL A 4 -2.94 -1.45 -21.24
CA VAL A 4 -4.03 -1.60 -20.25
C VAL A 4 -3.45 -2.23 -19.01
N ARG A 5 -3.36 -1.46 -17.92
CA ARG A 5 -2.87 -1.93 -16.61
C ARG A 5 -4.04 -2.45 -15.77
N PRO A 6 -3.92 -3.62 -15.13
CA PRO A 6 -4.99 -4.18 -14.32
C PRO A 6 -5.32 -3.32 -13.09
N VAL A 7 -6.61 -3.25 -12.78
CA VAL A 7 -7.15 -2.68 -11.55
C VAL A 7 -7.66 -3.83 -10.70
N LEU A 8 -6.96 -4.12 -9.61
CA LEU A 8 -7.35 -5.16 -8.66
C LEU A 8 -8.34 -4.55 -7.66
N ARG A 9 -9.63 -4.61 -8.02
CA ARG A 9 -10.71 -4.05 -7.22
C ARG A 9 -11.36 -5.12 -6.35
N ILE A 10 -11.56 -4.78 -5.08
CA ILE A 10 -12.32 -5.59 -4.14
C ILE A 10 -13.31 -4.71 -3.39
N ALA A 11 -14.55 -5.17 -3.26
CA ALA A 11 -15.59 -4.53 -2.48
C ALA A 11 -16.07 -5.51 -1.42
N PHE A 12 -15.95 -5.12 -0.16
CA PHE A 12 -16.39 -5.92 0.97
C PHE A 12 -17.88 -5.66 1.24
N SER A 13 -18.64 -6.71 1.52
CA SER A 13 -20.06 -6.57 1.91
C SER A 13 -20.19 -6.05 3.34
N ASP A 14 -21.33 -5.46 3.67
CA ASP A 14 -21.61 -4.94 5.03
C ASP A 14 -21.71 -6.05 6.09
N ASP A 15 -21.93 -7.30 5.67
CA ASP A 15 -21.89 -8.47 6.55
C ASP A 15 -20.47 -8.98 6.81
N PHE A 16 -19.49 -8.57 6.01
CA PHE A 16 -18.12 -9.05 6.14
C PHE A 16 -17.52 -8.80 7.53
N PRO A 17 -17.68 -7.62 8.15
CA PRO A 17 -17.18 -7.37 9.51
C PRO A 17 -17.85 -8.22 10.59
N LYS A 18 -19.03 -8.81 10.34
CA LYS A 18 -19.76 -9.66 11.29
C LYS A 18 -19.14 -11.06 11.43
N ARG A 19 -18.30 -11.45 10.48
CA ARG A 19 -17.56 -12.72 10.52
C ARG A 19 -16.49 -12.68 11.61
N SER A 20 -16.13 -13.85 12.12
CA SER A 20 -15.02 -13.97 13.06
C SER A 20 -13.74 -13.40 12.47
N GLU A 21 -12.84 -12.93 13.32
CA GLU A 21 -11.54 -12.41 12.89
C GLU A 21 -10.79 -13.43 12.03
N LYS A 22 -10.80 -14.71 12.46
CA LYS A 22 -10.12 -15.79 11.75
C LYS A 22 -10.67 -16.04 10.35
N GLU A 23 -11.99 -16.00 10.19
CA GLU A 23 -12.63 -16.14 8.87
C GLU A 23 -12.26 -14.98 7.94
N ARG A 24 -12.22 -13.75 8.46
CA ARG A 24 -11.82 -12.57 7.67
C ARG A 24 -10.36 -12.66 7.23
N GLU A 25 -9.47 -13.10 8.12
CA GLU A 25 -8.06 -13.34 7.82
C GLU A 25 -7.86 -14.39 6.73
N ILE A 26 -8.51 -15.56 6.87
CA ILE A 26 -8.39 -16.67 5.90
C ILE A 26 -8.94 -16.24 4.54
N TRP A 27 -10.09 -15.56 4.53
CA TRP A 27 -10.69 -15.07 3.29
C TRP A 27 -9.76 -14.08 2.59
N CYS A 28 -9.20 -13.12 3.34
CA CYS A 28 -8.29 -12.12 2.80
C CYS A 28 -6.98 -12.75 2.31
N ALA A 29 -6.42 -13.72 3.05
CA ALA A 29 -5.25 -14.49 2.63
C ALA A 29 -5.50 -15.26 1.34
N SER A 30 -6.70 -15.83 1.18
CA SER A 30 -7.09 -16.54 -0.04
C SER A 30 -7.19 -15.58 -1.23
N TRP A 31 -7.73 -14.38 -1.03
CA TRP A 31 -7.75 -13.34 -2.07
C TRP A 31 -6.34 -12.86 -2.44
N ILE A 32 -5.48 -12.64 -1.44
CA ILE A 32 -4.08 -12.26 -1.65
C ILE A 32 -3.38 -13.32 -2.52
N ALA A 33 -3.49 -14.60 -2.15
CA ALA A 33 -2.82 -15.70 -2.83
C ALA A 33 -3.33 -15.90 -4.27
N THR A 34 -4.63 -15.76 -4.50
CA THR A 34 -5.24 -16.06 -5.81
C THR A 34 -5.32 -14.87 -6.75
N THR A 35 -5.27 -13.63 -6.23
CA THR A 35 -5.48 -12.40 -7.02
C THR A 35 -4.26 -11.48 -6.99
N LEU A 36 -3.79 -11.10 -5.80
CA LEU A 36 -2.68 -10.14 -5.68
C LEU A 36 -1.34 -10.77 -6.07
N MET A 37 -1.01 -11.93 -5.50
CA MET A 37 0.30 -12.56 -5.67
C MET A 37 0.64 -12.87 -7.14
N PRO A 38 -0.28 -13.40 -7.97
CA PRO A 38 0.02 -13.64 -9.39
C PRO A 38 0.42 -12.36 -10.15
N VAL A 39 -0.31 -11.26 -9.92
CA VAL A 39 -0.05 -9.98 -10.60
C VAL A 39 1.22 -9.32 -10.07
N LEU A 40 1.45 -9.40 -8.75
CA LEU A 40 2.66 -8.88 -8.11
C LEU A 40 3.91 -9.62 -8.59
N ASN A 41 3.85 -10.95 -8.66
CA ASN A 41 4.94 -11.79 -9.16
C ASN A 41 5.25 -11.50 -10.63
N GLU A 42 4.22 -11.32 -11.46
CA GLU A 42 4.42 -10.90 -12.86
C GLU A 42 5.09 -9.53 -12.93
N ALA A 43 4.64 -8.58 -12.12
CA ALA A 43 5.22 -7.24 -12.08
C ALA A 43 6.67 -7.21 -11.56
N GLN A 44 7.05 -8.17 -10.72
CA GLN A 44 8.43 -8.36 -10.24
C GLN A 44 9.32 -9.11 -11.23
N ARG A 45 8.76 -9.85 -12.19
CA ARG A 45 9.50 -10.72 -13.10
C ARG A 45 10.56 -9.92 -13.87
N GLY A 46 11.83 -10.22 -13.62
CA GLY A 46 12.97 -9.54 -14.24
C GLY A 46 13.21 -8.10 -13.78
N PHE A 47 12.41 -7.56 -12.86
CA PHE A 47 12.59 -6.20 -12.33
C PHE A 47 13.50 -6.19 -11.10
N THR A 48 14.61 -5.46 -11.18
CA THR A 48 15.59 -5.33 -10.09
C THR A 48 15.70 -3.91 -9.53
N GLY A 49 14.88 -2.99 -10.04
CA GLY A 49 14.89 -1.57 -9.68
C GLY A 49 14.28 -1.29 -8.30
N ARG A 50 13.96 -0.01 -8.06
CA ARG A 50 13.31 0.44 -6.82
C ARG A 50 11.81 0.48 -7.01
N TRP A 51 11.06 0.18 -5.96
CA TRP A 51 9.62 0.42 -5.92
C TRP A 51 9.32 1.65 -5.07
N ALA A 52 8.40 2.49 -5.53
CA ALA A 52 7.80 3.57 -4.77
C ALA A 52 6.31 3.27 -4.62
N ILE A 53 5.88 2.96 -3.41
CA ILE A 53 4.49 2.58 -3.12
C ILE A 53 3.79 3.75 -2.44
N GLY A 54 2.59 4.07 -2.91
CA GLY A 54 1.69 5.02 -2.26
C GLY A 54 0.44 4.33 -1.72
N MET A 55 -0.08 4.77 -0.58
CA MET A 55 -1.43 4.43 -0.13
C MET A 55 -2.24 5.68 0.24
N ASP A 56 -3.42 5.80 -0.37
CA ASP A 56 -4.47 6.72 0.03
C ASP A 56 -5.50 5.92 0.84
N PHE A 57 -5.71 6.30 2.10
CA PHE A 57 -6.54 5.53 3.02
C PHE A 57 -7.99 6.04 3.02
N ALA A 58 -8.94 5.12 2.83
CA ALA A 58 -10.35 5.40 3.03
C ALA A 58 -11.04 4.27 3.82
N ARG A 59 -11.78 4.65 4.88
CA ARG A 59 -12.63 3.69 5.60
C ARG A 59 -14.06 3.66 5.09
N HIS A 60 -14.60 4.81 4.67
CA HIS A 60 -16.00 4.99 4.30
C HIS A 60 -16.12 5.74 2.97
N ARG A 61 -17.10 5.34 2.14
CA ARG A 61 -17.56 6.00 0.89
C ARG A 61 -16.56 6.07 -0.27
N HIS A 62 -15.25 6.10 0.00
CA HIS A 62 -14.20 6.09 -1.01
C HIS A 62 -13.41 4.77 -0.98
N PHE A 63 -12.70 4.48 -2.06
CA PHE A 63 -11.77 3.36 -2.14
C PHE A 63 -10.47 3.74 -1.42
N SER A 64 -9.92 2.84 -0.60
CA SER A 64 -8.49 2.91 -0.34
C SER A 64 -7.75 2.50 -1.60
N VAL A 65 -6.73 3.25 -1.97
CA VAL A 65 -5.96 3.01 -3.19
C VAL A 65 -4.51 2.72 -2.82
N ILE A 66 -3.98 1.58 -3.27
CA ILE A 66 -2.55 1.27 -3.14
C ILE A 66 -1.93 1.23 -4.55
N LYS A 67 -0.85 1.98 -4.72
CA LYS A 67 -0.19 2.20 -6.01
C LYS A 67 1.28 1.79 -5.96
N PRO A 68 1.61 0.55 -6.36
CA PRO A 68 3.00 0.13 -6.51
C PRO A 68 3.60 0.67 -7.81
N ALA A 69 4.51 1.64 -7.73
CA ALA A 69 5.22 2.15 -8.90
C ALA A 69 6.65 1.60 -8.97
N ARG A 70 7.02 1.02 -10.11
CA ARG A 70 8.39 0.69 -10.49
C ARG A 70 9.12 1.97 -10.90
N ILE A 71 10.28 2.21 -10.30
CA ILE A 71 11.24 3.22 -10.74
C ILE A 71 12.23 2.52 -11.66
N THR A 72 12.11 2.77 -12.95
CA THR A 72 12.97 2.20 -13.99
C THR A 72 14.36 2.85 -13.99
N ALA A 73 15.30 2.26 -14.73
CA ALA A 73 16.66 2.79 -14.83
C ALA A 73 16.71 4.20 -15.45
N ASP A 74 15.77 4.53 -16.33
CA ASP A 74 15.56 5.85 -16.93
C ASP A 74 14.67 6.77 -16.06
N LEU A 75 14.48 6.44 -14.77
CA LEU A 75 13.74 7.23 -13.77
C LEU A 75 12.26 7.45 -14.11
N ARG A 76 11.68 6.64 -15.00
CA ARG A 76 10.24 6.65 -15.24
C ARG A 76 9.53 5.91 -14.10
N ARG A 77 8.32 6.38 -13.81
CA ARG A 77 7.39 5.75 -12.87
C ARG A 77 6.43 4.89 -13.69
N ASP A 78 6.64 3.59 -13.68
CA ASP A 78 5.73 2.63 -14.28
C ASP A 78 4.85 1.98 -13.21
N VAL A 79 3.54 1.98 -13.40
CA VAL A 79 2.58 1.46 -12.42
C VAL A 79 1.97 0.19 -13.00
N PRO A 80 2.51 -1.01 -12.72
CA PRO A 80 2.03 -2.25 -13.33
C PRO A 80 0.57 -2.54 -13.04
N PHE A 81 0.08 -2.17 -11.85
CA PHE A 81 -1.30 -2.37 -11.43
C PHE A 81 -1.65 -1.40 -10.30
N ILE A 82 -2.94 -1.28 -10.00
CA ILE A 82 -3.43 -0.58 -8.80
C ILE A 82 -4.35 -1.50 -8.00
N LEU A 83 -4.40 -1.28 -6.69
CA LEU A 83 -5.32 -1.95 -5.78
C LEU A 83 -6.38 -0.93 -5.34
N GLU A 84 -7.65 -1.31 -5.42
CA GLU A 84 -8.77 -0.48 -4.96
C GLU A 84 -9.63 -1.27 -3.98
N LEU A 85 -9.70 -0.81 -2.73
CA LEU A 85 -10.38 -1.48 -1.63
C LEU A 85 -11.62 -0.67 -1.21
N ALA A 86 -12.81 -1.16 -1.51
CA ALA A 86 -14.08 -0.55 -1.08
C ALA A 86 -14.62 -1.23 0.17
N ASN A 87 -15.07 -0.42 1.14
CA ASN A 87 -15.68 -0.88 2.39
C ASN A 87 -14.78 -1.84 3.21
N ALA A 88 -13.47 -1.83 2.94
CA ALA A 88 -12.53 -2.76 3.53
C ALA A 88 -12.29 -2.42 5.01
N PRO A 89 -12.46 -3.38 5.96
CA PRO A 89 -12.04 -3.17 7.34
C PRO A 89 -10.55 -2.87 7.43
N THR A 90 -10.15 -1.99 8.35
CA THR A 90 -8.75 -1.55 8.50
C THR A 90 -7.77 -2.73 8.59
N ARG A 91 -8.11 -3.79 9.33
CA ARG A 91 -7.27 -4.99 9.45
C ARG A 91 -7.08 -5.76 8.14
N GLN A 92 -8.08 -5.74 7.26
CA GLN A 92 -7.95 -6.34 5.92
C GLN A 92 -7.15 -5.44 4.98
N GLN A 93 -7.27 -4.11 5.11
CA GLN A 93 -6.39 -3.18 4.38
C GLN A 93 -4.92 -3.38 4.79
N GLU A 94 -4.66 -3.50 6.10
CA GLU A 94 -3.35 -3.84 6.66
C GLU A 94 -2.80 -5.15 6.11
N GLN A 95 -3.60 -6.22 6.16
CA GLN A 95 -3.20 -7.53 5.68
C GLN A 95 -2.80 -7.51 4.19
N ILE A 96 -3.54 -6.78 3.35
CA ILE A 96 -3.24 -6.62 1.92
C ILE A 96 -1.98 -5.78 1.72
N LEU A 97 -1.87 -4.63 2.40
CA LEU A 97 -0.71 -3.75 2.31
C LEU A 97 0.57 -4.49 2.73
N TRP A 98 0.53 -5.17 3.87
CA TRP A 98 1.71 -5.87 4.40
C TRP A 98 2.10 -7.08 3.56
N ALA A 99 1.15 -7.76 2.93
CA ALA A 99 1.47 -8.82 1.96
C ALA A 99 2.20 -8.25 0.74
N LEU A 100 1.75 -7.11 0.20
CA LEU A 100 2.43 -6.42 -0.89
C LEU A 100 3.85 -5.97 -0.49
N LEU A 101 3.98 -5.25 0.62
CA LEU A 101 5.27 -4.71 1.09
C LEU A 101 6.25 -5.82 1.49
N GLY A 102 5.75 -6.91 2.08
CA GLY A 102 6.57 -8.05 2.51
C GLY A 102 7.17 -8.86 1.35
N GLU A 103 6.52 -8.88 0.19
CA GLU A 103 6.99 -9.60 -1.00
C GLU A 103 7.99 -8.78 -1.83
N LEU A 104 7.86 -7.45 -1.81
CA LEU A 104 8.71 -6.55 -2.57
C LEU A 104 10.12 -6.44 -1.96
N LYS A 105 11.11 -6.25 -2.84
CA LYS A 105 12.48 -5.87 -2.48
C LYS A 105 12.75 -4.44 -2.88
N ARG A 106 13.60 -3.73 -2.13
CA ARG A 106 14.08 -2.37 -2.43
C ARG A 106 12.94 -1.38 -2.69
N TRP A 107 12.08 -1.21 -1.70
CA TRP A 107 10.93 -0.34 -1.80
C TRP A 107 10.99 0.81 -0.80
N THR A 108 10.32 1.91 -1.15
CA THR A 108 9.89 2.96 -0.20
C THR A 108 8.38 3.07 -0.25
N PHE A 109 7.77 3.42 0.88
CA PHE A 109 6.34 3.54 1.02
C PHE A 109 5.98 4.89 1.62
N ALA A 110 4.96 5.54 1.07
CA ALA A 110 4.35 6.71 1.67
C ALA A 110 2.85 6.47 1.78
N GLY A 111 2.28 6.67 2.96
CA GLY A 111 0.85 6.50 3.15
C GLY A 111 0.22 7.66 3.92
N ASP A 112 -1.05 7.91 3.62
CA ASP A 112 -1.85 8.91 4.30
C ASP A 112 -2.05 8.52 5.78
N ALA A 113 -1.37 9.25 6.65
CA ALA A 113 -1.41 9.12 8.10
C ALA A 113 -2.42 10.09 8.75
N THR A 114 -3.43 10.55 8.00
CA THR A 114 -4.51 11.38 8.55
C THR A 114 -5.71 10.57 9.02
N GLY A 115 -6.40 11.07 10.04
CA GLY A 115 -7.64 10.47 10.55
C GLY A 115 -7.48 8.98 10.90
N PRO A 116 -8.37 8.08 10.43
CA PRO A 116 -8.25 6.66 10.73
C PRO A 116 -7.08 5.95 10.02
N GLY A 117 -6.41 6.61 9.07
CA GLY A 117 -5.21 6.09 8.40
C GLY A 117 -3.96 6.13 9.29
N GLN A 118 -3.94 7.03 10.28
CA GLN A 118 -2.80 7.23 11.18
C GLN A 118 -2.33 5.93 11.85
N THR A 119 -3.26 5.18 12.46
CA THR A 119 -2.94 3.92 13.15
C THR A 119 -2.36 2.87 12.21
N LEU A 120 -2.88 2.77 10.97
CA LEU A 120 -2.35 1.83 9.99
C LEU A 120 -0.92 2.20 9.57
N MET A 121 -0.66 3.49 9.39
CA MET A 121 0.68 3.98 9.04
C MET A 121 1.66 3.76 10.19
N GLU A 122 1.26 4.03 11.43
CA GLU A 122 2.05 3.78 12.63
C GLU A 122 2.47 2.31 12.72
N TYR A 123 1.53 1.37 12.61
CA TYR A 123 1.83 -0.07 12.68
C TYR A 123 2.68 -0.55 11.50
N THR A 124 2.48 0.03 10.32
CA THR A 124 3.32 -0.27 9.15
C THR A 124 4.76 0.22 9.38
N GLY A 125 4.92 1.38 10.00
CA GLY A 125 6.20 1.93 10.44
C GLY A 125 6.89 1.07 11.49
N ASP A 126 6.17 0.57 12.50
CA ASP A 126 6.70 -0.36 13.50
C ASP A 126 7.23 -1.64 12.86
N LYS A 127 6.50 -2.18 11.88
CA LYS A 127 6.81 -3.47 11.26
C LYS A 127 8.00 -3.39 10.31
N PHE A 128 8.07 -2.35 9.46
CA PHE A 128 9.04 -2.27 8.37
C PHE A 128 10.12 -1.20 8.56
N GLY A 129 9.97 -0.35 9.57
CA GLY A 129 10.89 0.75 9.88
C GLY A 129 10.37 2.11 9.40
N ARG A 130 10.31 3.06 10.33
CA ARG A 130 9.87 4.44 10.09
C ARG A 130 10.98 5.29 9.47
N ALA A 131 10.62 6.07 8.46
CA ALA A 131 11.42 7.15 7.96
C ALA A 131 11.23 8.38 8.86
N VAL A 132 12.32 8.98 9.31
CA VAL A 132 12.33 10.19 10.13
C VAL A 132 13.06 11.28 9.37
N PHE A 133 12.45 12.46 9.25
CA PHE A 133 13.09 13.60 8.60
C PHE A 133 14.13 14.21 9.54
N ASP A 134 15.38 14.31 9.09
CA ASP A 134 16.44 15.00 9.80
C ASP A 134 16.57 16.44 9.27
N GLU A 135 16.09 17.39 10.07
CA GLU A 135 16.11 18.83 9.74
C GLU A 135 17.52 19.37 9.49
N LYS A 136 18.55 18.78 10.10
CA LYS A 136 19.94 19.28 9.97
C LYS A 136 20.53 18.93 8.61
N THR A 137 20.20 17.75 8.10
CA THR A 137 20.74 17.25 6.82
C THR A 137 19.77 17.44 5.66
N GLY A 138 18.49 17.72 5.94
CA GLY A 138 17.43 17.81 4.94
C GLY A 138 17.07 16.45 4.32
N ASN A 139 17.49 15.35 4.93
CA ASN A 139 17.31 14.00 4.43
C ASN A 139 16.44 13.17 5.38
N TYR A 140 15.81 12.13 4.85
CA TYR A 140 15.17 11.10 5.68
C TYR A 140 16.19 10.05 6.13
N ILE A 141 16.11 9.64 7.39
CA ILE A 141 16.89 8.57 8.00
C ILE A 141 15.96 7.47 8.53
N GLY A 142 16.51 6.29 8.84
CA GLY A 142 15.75 5.17 9.40
C GLY A 142 15.27 4.18 8.34
N GLY A 143 13.97 3.86 8.36
CA GLY A 143 13.34 2.86 7.51
C GLY A 143 12.62 3.42 6.27
N PRO A 144 11.98 2.54 5.47
CA PRO A 144 11.37 2.90 4.19
C PRO A 144 9.94 3.46 4.27
N VAL A 145 9.33 3.54 5.46
CA VAL A 145 7.93 3.93 5.66
C VAL A 145 7.81 5.41 6.03
N HIS A 146 7.21 6.20 5.14
CA HIS A 146 6.90 7.60 5.36
C HIS A 146 5.42 7.75 5.76
N GLU A 147 5.18 8.14 7.00
CA GLU A 147 3.87 8.47 7.53
C GLU A 147 3.55 9.93 7.14
N VAL A 148 2.69 10.14 6.14
CA VAL A 148 2.46 11.47 5.56
C VAL A 148 1.18 12.08 6.09
N THR A 149 1.30 13.22 6.76
CA THR A 149 0.15 14.04 7.15
C THR A 149 -0.13 15.08 6.07
N LEU A 150 -1.19 14.87 5.30
CA LEU A 150 -1.64 15.80 4.25
C LEU A 150 -2.23 17.07 4.90
N SER A 151 -1.37 18.07 5.12
CA SER A 151 -1.72 19.37 5.69
C SER A 151 -1.60 20.49 4.66
N ARG A 152 -2.09 21.70 4.98
CA ARG A 152 -1.88 22.88 4.11
C ARG A 152 -0.40 23.13 3.80
N ALA A 153 0.50 22.84 4.74
CA ALA A 153 1.95 22.98 4.55
C ALA A 153 2.54 21.89 3.64
N TRP A 154 1.80 20.82 3.35
CA TRP A 154 2.20 19.82 2.34
C TRP A 154 1.85 20.27 0.92
N TYR A 155 0.79 21.06 0.77
CA TYR A 155 0.31 21.58 -0.52
C TYR A 155 0.86 22.98 -0.86
N GLY A 156 1.57 23.62 0.07
CA GLY A 156 2.05 25.00 -0.03
C GLY A 156 3.57 25.09 0.05
#